data_AF-A0A015W6Z1-F1
#
_entry.id   AF-A0A015W6Z1-F1
#
_cell.length_a   1.000
_cell.length_b   1.000
_cell.length_c   1.000
_cell.angle_alpha   90.00
_cell.angle_beta   90.00
_cell.angle_gamma   90.00
#
_symmetry.space_group_name_H-M   'P 1'
#
loop_
_entity.id
_entity.type
_entity.pdbx_description
1 polymer ?
#
loop_
_entity_poly.entity_id
_entity_poly.type
_entity_poly.pdbx_seq_one_letter_code
_entity_poly.pdbx_strand_id
1 'polypeptide(L)'
;MQVRKENENAGAIGVSSQSITEPRHPEGKMGLLNFLAKNMKYPTLAQENSIKGKVVVQFVVNEDGKLSDFKVIKSVHQYLDNEALRVVKLLP
;
A
#
# COMPACT_ATOMS: atom_id res chain seq x y z
N MET A 1 -48.03 31.53 15.86
CA MET A 1 -47.45 30.68 16.92
C MET A 1 -46.30 29.90 16.28
N GLN A 2 -45.14 30.00 16.90
CA GLN A 2 -43.83 29.87 16.26
C GLN A 2 -43.34 28.42 16.25
N VAL A 3 -43.03 27.88 15.07
CA VAL A 3 -42.25 26.65 14.91
C VAL A 3 -40.83 27.00 14.47
N ARG A 4 -39.88 26.29 15.07
CA ARG A 4 -38.51 26.69 15.34
C ARG A 4 -37.67 26.83 14.07
N LYS A 5 -36.77 27.82 14.10
CA LYS A 5 -35.74 28.08 13.08
C LYS A 5 -34.75 26.92 13.05
N GLU A 6 -34.59 26.27 11.90
CA GLU A 6 -33.39 25.52 11.58
C GLU A 6 -32.38 26.52 11.02
N ASN A 7 -31.29 26.67 11.75
CA ASN A 7 -30.17 27.54 11.43
C ASN A 7 -29.19 26.77 10.55
N GLU A 8 -29.33 26.93 9.25
CA GLU A 8 -28.32 26.48 8.29
C GLU A 8 -27.10 27.41 8.37
N ASN A 9 -26.30 27.23 9.43
CA ASN A 9 -24.92 27.67 9.46
C ASN A 9 -24.15 26.82 8.43
N ALA A 10 -24.23 27.23 7.16
CA ALA A 10 -23.28 26.86 6.13
C ALA A 10 -21.93 27.49 6.48
N GLY A 11 -21.26 26.87 7.46
CA GLY A 11 -19.89 27.15 7.82
C GLY A 11 -19.01 26.91 6.62
N ALA A 12 -18.33 27.96 6.20
CA ALA A 12 -17.32 27.94 5.16
C ALA A 12 -16.32 26.79 5.39
N ILE A 13 -16.19 25.92 4.39
CA ILE A 13 -14.92 25.26 4.09
C ILE A 13 -14.37 25.87 2.82
N GLY A 14 -13.81 27.08 2.97
CA GLY A 14 -12.84 27.59 2.03
C GLY A 14 -11.63 26.67 2.08
N VAL A 15 -11.52 25.75 1.12
CA VAL A 15 -10.29 24.98 0.92
C VAL A 15 -9.45 25.71 -0.13
N SER A 16 -8.94 26.89 0.24
CA SER A 16 -7.77 27.46 -0.42
C SER A 16 -6.54 26.75 0.13
N SER A 17 -6.08 25.70 -0.55
CA SER A 17 -4.71 25.22 -0.40
C SER A 17 -4.13 25.03 -1.79
N GLN A 18 -3.00 25.70 -1.95
CA GLN A 18 -2.33 26.01 -3.20
C GLN A 18 -1.81 24.73 -3.88
N SER A 19 -1.68 24.84 -5.20
CA SER A 19 -1.04 23.90 -6.11
C SER A 19 0.31 23.40 -5.57
N ILE A 20 0.33 22.19 -5.02
CA ILE A 20 1.55 21.38 -4.95
C ILE A 20 1.51 20.38 -6.10
N THR A 21 2.23 20.70 -7.15
CA THR A 21 2.49 19.79 -8.26
C THR A 21 3.40 18.68 -7.73
N GLU A 22 2.84 17.69 -7.05
CA GLU A 22 3.52 16.40 -6.93
C GLU A 22 3.74 15.89 -8.36
N PRO A 23 4.97 15.55 -8.77
CA PRO A 23 5.20 14.92 -10.06
C PRO A 23 4.52 13.55 -10.03
N ARG A 24 3.28 13.56 -10.50
CA ARG A 24 2.36 12.44 -10.49
C ARG A 24 2.77 11.54 -11.64
N HIS A 25 3.80 10.71 -11.44
CA HIS A 25 3.96 9.50 -12.25
C HIS A 25 2.66 8.70 -12.06
N PRO A 26 1.81 8.56 -13.09
CA PRO A 26 0.43 8.11 -12.94
C PRO A 26 0.31 6.69 -12.37
N GLU A 27 1.39 5.91 -12.44
CA GLU A 27 1.44 4.50 -12.06
C GLU A 27 2.28 4.23 -10.80
N GLY A 28 2.92 5.23 -10.17
CA GLY A 28 4.03 5.02 -9.20
C GLY A 28 3.75 4.01 -8.08
N LYS A 29 2.90 4.37 -7.10
CA LYS A 29 2.52 3.45 -6.01
C LYS A 29 1.46 2.43 -6.43
N MET A 30 0.59 2.80 -7.36
CA MET A 30 -0.59 2.00 -7.73
C MET A 30 -0.23 0.85 -8.68
N GLY A 31 0.68 1.07 -9.62
CA GLY A 31 1.26 0.06 -10.50
C GLY A 31 2.09 -0.96 -9.74
N LEU A 32 2.86 -0.51 -8.73
CA LEU A 32 3.55 -1.40 -7.79
C LEU A 32 2.55 -2.32 -7.07
N LEU A 33 1.50 -1.76 -6.45
CA LEU A 33 0.47 -2.54 -5.77
C LEU A 33 -0.24 -3.52 -6.72
N ASN A 34 -0.52 -3.10 -7.95
CA ASN A 34 -1.16 -3.95 -8.95
C ASN A 34 -0.24 -5.09 -9.41
N PHE A 35 1.06 -4.83 -9.59
CA PHE A 35 2.05 -5.86 -9.90
C PHE A 35 2.19 -6.85 -8.74
N LEU A 36 2.27 -6.35 -7.50
CA LEU A 36 2.29 -7.19 -6.31
C LEU A 36 1.03 -8.06 -6.29
N ALA A 37 -0.17 -7.49 -6.42
CA ALA A 37 -1.42 -8.23 -6.40
C ALA A 37 -1.53 -9.29 -7.51
N LYS A 38 -1.01 -9.01 -8.72
CA LYS A 38 -0.98 -9.97 -9.84
C LYS A 38 0.03 -11.10 -9.64
N ASN A 39 1.16 -10.82 -8.99
CA ASN A 39 2.25 -11.79 -8.83
C ASN A 39 2.27 -12.50 -7.46
N MET A 40 1.51 -12.01 -6.48
CA MET A 40 1.37 -12.63 -5.16
C MET A 40 0.67 -13.97 -5.29
N LYS A 41 1.36 -15.05 -4.94
CA LYS A 41 0.77 -16.40 -4.92
C LYS A 41 0.83 -16.93 -3.52
N TYR A 42 -0.32 -17.24 -2.93
CA TYR A 42 -0.34 -17.84 -1.60
C TYR A 42 0.25 -19.26 -1.65
N PRO A 43 1.34 -19.57 -0.93
CA PRO A 43 1.94 -20.90 -0.96
C PRO A 43 0.95 -21.95 -0.46
N THR A 44 0.85 -23.10 -1.13
CA THR A 44 0.02 -24.24 -0.70
C THR A 44 0.38 -24.68 0.72
N LEU A 45 1.66 -24.72 1.05
CA LEU A 45 2.14 -25.03 2.41
C LEU A 45 1.58 -24.08 3.47
N ALA A 46 1.45 -22.78 3.17
CA ALA A 46 0.85 -21.82 4.10
C ALA A 46 -0.67 -22.04 4.23
N GLN A 47 -1.32 -22.46 3.16
CA GLN A 47 -2.75 -22.79 3.15
C GLN A 47 -3.04 -24.07 3.96
N GLU A 48 -2.29 -25.14 3.72
CA GLU A 48 -2.46 -26.44 4.40
C GLU A 48 -2.21 -26.33 5.90
N ASN A 49 -1.19 -25.56 6.29
CA ASN A 49 -0.88 -25.33 7.70
C ASN A 49 -1.75 -24.23 8.34
N SER A 50 -2.75 -23.69 7.62
CA SER A 50 -3.59 -22.57 8.07
C SER A 50 -2.80 -21.36 8.59
N ILE A 51 -1.58 -21.18 8.08
CA ILE A 51 -0.67 -20.10 8.48
C ILE A 51 -1.19 -18.85 7.80
N LYS A 52 -1.74 -17.92 8.58
CA LYS A 52 -2.26 -16.64 8.11
C LYS A 52 -1.61 -15.52 8.90
N GLY A 53 -1.33 -14.41 8.24
CA GLY A 53 -0.85 -13.22 8.92
C GLY A 53 -0.37 -12.15 7.95
N LYS A 54 0.04 -11.02 8.51
CA LYS A 54 0.55 -9.89 7.75
C LYS A 54 2.08 -9.86 7.83
N VAL A 55 2.72 -10.15 6.70
CA VAL A 55 4.16 -9.95 6.52
C VAL A 55 4.39 -8.51 6.09
N VAL A 56 5.36 -7.84 6.72
CA VAL A 56 5.75 -6.48 6.35
C VAL A 56 7.20 -6.51 5.91
N VAL A 57 7.43 -6.21 4.64
CA VAL A 57 8.75 -6.06 4.04
C VAL A 57 8.99 -4.58 3.78
N GLN A 58 10.12 -4.09 4.28
CA GLN A 58 10.67 -2.79 3.97
C GLN A 58 11.73 -2.97 2.90
N PHE A 59 11.76 -2.06 1.94
CA PHE A 59 12.79 -1.99 0.92
C PHE A 59 12.90 -0.56 0.43
N VAL A 60 14.04 -0.22 -0.15
CA VAL A 60 14.32 1.08 -0.75
C VAL A 60 14.15 0.97 -2.26
N VAL A 61 13.40 1.91 -2.84
CA VAL A 61 13.26 2.06 -4.29
C VAL A 61 14.19 3.19 -4.71
N ASN A 62 15.17 2.89 -5.55
CA ASN A 62 16.06 3.91 -6.11
C ASN A 62 15.39 4.62 -7.29
N GLU A 63 15.94 5.77 -7.69
CA GLU A 63 15.41 6.58 -8.81
C GLU A 63 15.40 5.81 -10.14
N ASP A 64 16.30 4.83 -10.32
CA ASP A 64 16.35 3.93 -11.48
C ASP A 64 15.25 2.84 -11.49
N GLY A 65 14.37 2.80 -10.48
CA GLY A 65 13.37 1.74 -10.29
C GLY A 65 13.92 0.48 -9.60
N LYS A 66 15.24 0.35 -9.51
CA LYS A 66 15.89 -0.78 -8.82
C LYS A 66 15.59 -0.78 -7.34
N LEU A 67 15.29 -1.97 -6.83
CA LEU A 67 15.02 -2.20 -5.42
C LEU A 67 16.28 -2.62 -4.68
N SER A 68 16.45 -2.11 -3.47
CA SER A 68 17.60 -2.38 -2.62
C SER A 68 17.17 -2.46 -1.16
N ASP A 69 18.04 -3.01 -0.31
CA ASP A 69 17.85 -3.08 1.14
C ASP A 69 16.53 -3.78 1.58
N PHE A 70 16.33 -5.02 1.12
CA PHE A 70 15.16 -5.82 1.49
C PHE A 70 15.25 -6.29 2.95
N LYS A 71 14.34 -5.81 3.78
CA LYS A 71 14.28 -6.13 5.20
C LYS A 71 12.88 -6.55 5.61
N VAL A 72 12.74 -7.74 6.20
CA VAL A 72 11.48 -8.19 6.78
C VAL A 72 11.36 -7.56 8.18
N ILE A 73 10.43 -6.63 8.35
CA ILE A 73 10.16 -5.95 9.63
C ILE A 73 9.18 -6.75 10.47
N LYS A 74 8.25 -7.44 9.81
CA LYS A 74 7.28 -8.32 10.46
C LYS A 74 7.25 -9.64 9.71
N SER A 75 7.93 -10.63 10.28
CA SER A 75 7.86 -12.02 9.85
C SER A 75 6.64 -12.69 10.49
N VAL A 76 5.91 -13.49 9.71
CA VAL A 76 4.85 -14.35 10.24
C VAL A 76 5.33 -15.79 10.19
N HIS A 77 5.84 -16.21 9.03
CA HIS A 77 6.32 -17.55 8.81
C HIS A 77 7.23 -17.55 7.59
N GLN A 78 8.27 -18.38 7.59
CA GLN A 78 9.22 -18.51 6.49
C GLN A 78 8.57 -18.72 5.12
N TYR A 79 7.45 -19.45 5.05
CA TYR A 79 6.71 -19.68 3.80
C TYR A 79 6.12 -18.39 3.21
N LEU A 80 5.54 -17.54 4.06
CA LEU A 80 4.97 -16.26 3.63
C LEU A 80 6.08 -15.24 3.35
N ASP A 81 7.13 -15.23 4.18
CA ASP A 81 8.26 -14.32 4.03
C ASP A 81 9.03 -14.60 2.74
N ASN A 82 9.27 -15.88 2.42
CA ASN A 82 9.92 -16.28 1.16
C ASN A 82 9.11 -15.88 -0.07
N GLU A 83 7.77 -16.03 -0.01
CA GLU A 83 6.91 -15.60 -1.10
C GLU A 83 6.91 -14.07 -1.24
N ALA A 84 6.84 -13.34 -0.13
CA ALA A 84 6.93 -11.89 -0.14
C ALA A 84 8.26 -11.42 -0.76
N LEU A 85 9.39 -12.02 -0.34
CA LEU A 85 10.71 -11.73 -0.91
C LEU A 85 10.79 -12.08 -2.40
N ARG A 86 10.17 -13.20 -2.84
CA ARG A 86 10.13 -13.59 -4.25
C ARG A 86 9.42 -12.54 -5.09
N VAL A 87 8.24 -12.11 -4.66
CA VAL A 87 7.43 -11.12 -5.39
C VAL A 87 8.14 -9.79 -5.47
N VAL A 88 8.75 -9.36 -4.36
CA VAL A 88 9.51 -8.10 -4.31
C VAL A 88 10.77 -8.16 -5.20
N LYS A 89 11.45 -9.31 -5.28
CA LYS A 89 12.57 -9.52 -6.22
C LYS A 89 12.14 -9.62 -7.69
N LEU A 90 10.87 -9.89 -7.95
CA LEU A 90 10.32 -9.99 -9.31
C LEU A 90 10.03 -8.62 -9.93
N LEU A 91 10.05 -7.57 -9.13
CA LEU A 91 9.85 -6.21 -9.59
C LEU A 91 11.05 -5.79 -10.46
N PRO A 92 10.78 -5.27 -11.67
CA PRO A 92 11.81 -4.81 -12.60
C PRO A 92 12.50 -3.52 -12.15
#